data_AF-A0A383CFF3-F1
#
_entry.id   AF-A0A383CFF3-F1
#
_cell.length_a   1.000
_cell.length_b   1.000
_cell.length_c   1.000
_cell.angle_alpha   90.00
_cell.angle_beta   90.00
_cell.angle_gamma   90.00
#
_symmetry.space_group_name_H-M   'P 1'
#
loop_
_entity.id
_entity.type
_entity.pdbx_description
1 polymer ?
#
loop_
_entity_poly.entity_id
_entity_poly.type
_entity_poly.pdbx_seq_one_letter_code
_entity_poly.pdbx_strand_id
1 'polypeptide(L)'
;AYGMLLAPITCADADCIPDPSAYLAPGQLLPPGVDPEPVVNYITGSNSTFSNPGLGFEMEFESVTKDGKVNVDLKDPATVPGTSEGSTEGKRSIDLSGDTFENVGSIIDVTVDSATTSGLMTVTLPYDESVLGGALEDELVLLHYTGGEWVTVLDITIDTTNNTVTGIVGSLSPFTVGTQTGSTGSGVSQNDGPYSSGGGGGDSDTPRYESYPLQIHSVSYDTCDTNMVRIVVGPEYDKM
;
A
#
# COMPACT_ATOMS: atom_id res chain seq x y z
N ALA A 1 -14.71 8.26 14.61
CA ALA A 1 -13.97 6.99 14.81
C ALA A 1 -12.92 7.23 15.89
N TYR A 2 -12.65 6.25 16.75
CA TYR A 2 -11.56 6.34 17.72
C TYR A 2 -10.25 5.96 16.99
N GLY A 3 -9.23 6.81 17.10
CA GLY A 3 -7.92 6.62 16.46
C GLY A 3 -6.88 6.02 17.41
N MET A 4 -5.67 5.83 16.92
CA MET A 4 -4.50 5.48 17.72
C MET A 4 -4.03 6.69 18.53
N LEU A 5 -3.79 6.52 19.83
CA LEU A 5 -3.14 7.55 20.64
C LEU A 5 -1.67 7.69 20.26
N LEU A 6 -1.22 8.93 20.06
CA LEU A 6 0.17 9.23 19.70
C LEU A 6 1.10 9.26 20.93
N ALA A 7 0.52 9.44 22.12
CA ALA A 7 1.22 9.44 23.40
C ALA A 7 0.26 9.07 24.54
N PRO A 8 0.79 8.66 25.72
CA PRO A 8 -0.03 8.49 26.91
C PRO A 8 -0.74 9.78 27.30
N ILE A 9 -2.03 9.68 27.63
CA ILE A 9 -2.83 10.83 28.08
C ILE A 9 -3.21 10.73 29.56
N THR A 10 -3.42 11.89 30.18
CA THR A 10 -4.08 11.99 31.49
C THR A 10 -5.48 12.55 31.27
N CYS A 11 -6.50 11.87 31.77
CA CYS A 11 -7.88 12.33 31.66
C CYS A 11 -8.06 13.68 32.36
N ALA A 12 -8.48 14.71 31.61
CA ALA A 12 -8.77 16.03 32.16
C ALA A 12 -10.12 16.09 32.89
N ASP A 13 -11.04 15.18 32.53
CA ASP A 13 -12.40 15.08 33.07
C ASP A 13 -12.88 13.62 33.16
N ALA A 14 -14.14 13.44 33.53
CA ALA A 14 -14.77 12.12 33.69
C ALA A 14 -15.03 11.40 32.36
N ASP A 15 -15.11 12.14 31.25
CA ASP A 15 -15.37 11.58 29.93
C ASP A 15 -14.06 11.09 29.28
N CYS A 16 -12.91 11.59 29.74
CA CYS A 16 -11.56 11.20 29.32
C CYS A 16 -11.40 11.18 27.79
N ILE A 17 -11.96 12.19 27.13
CA ILE A 17 -11.85 12.35 25.68
C ILE A 17 -10.52 13.06 25.40
N PRO A 18 -9.56 12.42 24.69
CA PRO A 18 -8.32 13.08 24.29
C PRO A 18 -8.60 14.25 23.34
N ASP A 19 -7.71 15.24 23.33
CA ASP A 19 -7.72 16.27 22.28
C ASP A 19 -7.58 15.60 20.89
N PRO A 20 -8.24 16.09 19.83
CA PRO A 20 -8.10 15.57 18.48
C PRO A 20 -6.65 15.48 17.96
N SER A 21 -5.74 16.31 18.48
CA SER A 21 -4.31 16.25 18.15
C SER A 21 -3.55 15.13 18.87
N ALA A 22 -4.14 14.52 19.90
CA ALA A 22 -3.53 13.45 20.68
C ALA A 22 -3.75 12.05 20.08
N TYR A 23 -4.58 11.93 19.04
CA TYR A 23 -4.82 10.68 18.33
C TYR A 23 -4.78 10.85 16.81
N LEU A 24 -4.49 9.76 16.13
CA LEU A 24 -4.47 9.65 14.68
C LEU A 24 -5.58 8.71 14.22
N ALA A 25 -6.50 9.20 13.40
CA ALA A 25 -7.56 8.35 12.85
C ALA A 25 -6.97 7.38 11.80
N PRO A 26 -7.67 6.25 11.53
CA PRO A 26 -7.27 5.33 10.47
C PRO A 26 -6.98 6.04 9.14
N GLY A 27 -5.87 5.68 8.51
CA GLY A 27 -5.45 6.20 7.20
C GLY A 27 -4.78 7.58 7.25
N GLN A 28 -4.87 8.34 8.34
CA GLN A 28 -4.21 9.64 8.41
C GLN A 28 -2.69 9.53 8.41
N LEU A 29 -2.03 10.61 7.99
CA LEU A 29 -0.57 10.73 7.95
C LEU A 29 -0.02 11.05 9.34
N LEU A 30 0.91 10.23 9.83
CA LEU A 30 1.67 10.52 11.03
C LEU A 30 2.62 11.72 10.77
N PRO A 31 2.67 12.74 11.64
CA PRO A 31 3.64 13.83 11.48
C PRO A 31 5.10 13.36 11.69
N PRO A 32 6.08 13.94 10.97
CA PRO A 32 7.49 13.65 11.20
C PRO A 32 7.94 13.99 12.62
N GLY A 33 8.82 13.15 13.18
CA GLY A 33 9.33 13.28 14.56
C GLY A 33 8.41 12.71 15.64
N VAL A 34 7.30 12.09 15.26
CA VAL A 34 6.42 11.34 16.16
C VAL A 34 6.66 9.84 15.98
N ASP A 35 6.81 9.12 17.09
CA ASP A 35 7.07 7.67 17.12
C ASP A 35 6.23 7.04 18.24
N PRO A 36 4.97 6.66 17.96
CA PRO A 36 4.08 6.04 18.95
C PRO A 36 4.60 4.66 19.39
N GLU A 37 4.16 4.18 20.57
CA GLU A 37 4.51 2.81 20.97
C GLU A 37 3.83 1.77 20.06
N PRO A 38 4.53 0.68 19.69
CA PRO A 38 3.93 -0.38 18.88
C PRO A 38 2.73 -1.05 19.56
N VAL A 39 1.71 -1.37 18.75
CA VAL A 39 0.56 -2.16 19.16
C VAL A 39 0.94 -3.64 19.15
N VAL A 40 0.87 -4.25 20.33
CA VAL A 40 1.17 -5.67 20.51
C VAL A 40 -0.08 -6.51 20.24
N ASN A 41 0.02 -7.38 19.25
CA ASN A 41 -0.97 -8.37 18.90
C ASN A 41 -0.48 -9.77 19.29
N TYR A 42 -1.41 -10.69 19.55
CA TYR A 42 -1.08 -12.08 19.88
C TYR A 42 -1.80 -13.02 18.93
N ILE A 43 -1.02 -13.87 18.25
CA ILE A 43 -1.51 -14.85 17.28
C ILE A 43 -1.18 -16.27 17.75
N THR A 44 -2.00 -17.22 17.34
CA THR A 44 -1.83 -18.65 17.66
C THR A 44 -2.05 -19.51 16.44
N GLY A 45 -1.65 -20.78 16.53
CA GLY A 45 -1.95 -21.78 15.48
C GLY A 45 -3.44 -21.96 15.16
N SER A 46 -4.34 -21.55 16.08
CA SER A 46 -5.80 -21.59 15.88
C SER A 46 -6.43 -20.21 15.62
N ASN A 47 -5.65 -19.14 15.73
CA ASN A 47 -6.08 -17.77 15.47
C ASN A 47 -4.93 -17.00 14.82
N SER A 48 -4.90 -17.04 13.49
CA SER A 48 -3.86 -16.43 12.67
C SER A 48 -4.22 -15.03 12.17
N THR A 49 -5.26 -14.41 12.73
CA THR A 49 -5.72 -13.08 12.31
C THR A 49 -5.77 -12.11 13.48
N PHE A 50 -5.57 -10.83 13.19
CA PHE A 50 -5.83 -9.76 14.13
C PHE A 50 -6.26 -8.47 13.39
N SER A 51 -6.95 -7.60 14.12
CA SER A 51 -7.37 -6.27 13.63
C SER A 51 -7.04 -5.23 14.70
N ASN A 52 -6.57 -4.07 14.26
CA ASN A 52 -6.31 -2.90 15.10
C ASN A 52 -7.22 -1.76 14.64
N PRO A 53 -8.47 -1.67 15.15
CA PRO A 53 -9.45 -0.70 14.66
C PRO A 53 -9.01 0.76 14.79
N GLY A 54 -8.24 1.11 15.82
CA GLY A 54 -7.69 2.47 15.98
C GLY A 54 -6.67 2.84 14.90
N LEU A 55 -6.02 1.84 14.32
CA LEU A 55 -5.13 1.99 13.16
C LEU A 55 -5.85 1.80 11.83
N GLY A 56 -7.02 1.13 11.82
CA GLY A 56 -7.68 0.58 10.63
C GLY A 56 -6.87 -0.51 9.92
N PHE A 57 -5.94 -1.15 10.64
CA PHE A 57 -5.03 -2.14 10.10
C PHE A 57 -5.53 -3.55 10.41
N GLU A 58 -5.46 -4.45 9.42
CA GLU A 58 -5.77 -5.86 9.60
C GLU A 58 -4.68 -6.74 8.98
N MET A 59 -4.45 -7.90 9.58
CA MET A 59 -3.50 -8.87 9.07
C MET A 59 -3.97 -10.30 9.33
N GLU A 60 -3.76 -11.15 8.33
CA GLU A 60 -3.97 -12.58 8.38
C GLU A 60 -2.70 -13.30 7.94
N PHE A 61 -2.29 -14.31 8.71
CA PHE A 61 -1.21 -15.22 8.38
C PHE A 61 -1.76 -16.54 7.85
N GLU A 62 -1.17 -17.07 6.78
CA GLU A 62 -1.49 -18.42 6.30
C GLU A 62 -1.24 -19.49 7.37
N SER A 63 -0.11 -19.39 8.09
CA SER A 63 0.22 -20.34 9.15
C SER A 63 0.99 -19.71 10.31
N VAL A 64 0.62 -20.11 11.52
CA VAL A 64 1.31 -19.79 12.77
C VAL A 64 1.79 -21.09 13.39
N THR A 65 3.09 -21.33 13.36
CA THR A 65 3.72 -22.57 13.85
C THR A 65 4.15 -22.48 15.31
N LYS A 66 4.28 -21.25 15.83
CA LYS A 66 4.52 -20.96 17.23
C LYS A 66 3.71 -19.75 17.65
N ASP A 67 2.89 -19.93 18.67
CA ASP A 67 2.13 -18.84 19.30
C ASP A 67 3.07 -17.75 19.81
N GLY A 68 2.63 -16.51 19.71
CA GLY A 68 3.41 -15.40 20.23
C GLY A 68 2.90 -14.06 19.76
N LYS A 69 3.77 -13.06 19.97
CA LYS A 69 3.47 -11.66 19.71
C LYS A 69 3.91 -11.23 18.32
N VAL A 70 3.11 -10.35 17.74
CA VAL A 70 3.40 -9.56 16.53
C VAL A 70 3.15 -8.10 16.89
N ASN A 71 4.07 -7.22 16.53
CA ASN A 71 3.96 -5.80 16.79
C ASN A 71 3.58 -5.07 15.50
N VAL A 72 2.69 -4.10 15.62
CA VAL A 72 2.31 -3.17 14.55
C VAL A 72 2.66 -1.78 15.00
N ASP A 73 3.48 -1.09 14.22
CA ASP A 73 4.15 0.14 14.59
C ASP A 73 3.92 1.21 13.53
N LEU A 74 3.56 2.43 13.95
CA LEU A 74 3.54 3.57 13.02
C LEU A 74 4.94 4.15 12.96
N LYS A 75 5.61 4.01 11.82
CA LYS A 75 6.97 4.54 11.66
C LYS A 75 6.96 6.04 11.59
N ASP A 76 7.83 6.69 12.36
CA ASP A 76 8.20 8.09 12.16
C ASP A 76 8.60 8.30 10.69
N PRO A 77 7.84 9.12 9.92
CA PRO A 77 8.13 9.39 8.52
C PRO A 77 9.58 9.84 8.27
N ALA A 78 10.20 10.56 9.22
CA ALA A 78 11.57 11.06 9.08
C ALA A 78 12.63 9.95 9.08
N THR A 79 12.30 8.76 9.59
CA THR A 79 13.23 7.64 9.78
C THR A 79 13.04 6.51 8.77
N VAL A 80 12.02 6.61 7.90
CA VAL A 80 11.68 5.55 6.96
C VAL A 80 12.76 5.40 5.89
N PRO A 81 13.38 4.21 5.76
CA PRO A 81 14.47 3.98 4.82
C PRO A 81 14.00 4.08 3.37
N GLY A 82 14.90 4.53 2.49
CA GLY A 82 14.64 4.59 1.05
C GLY A 82 13.59 5.63 0.65
N THR A 83 13.32 6.63 1.50
CA THR A 83 12.33 7.68 1.21
C THR A 83 12.91 9.09 1.39
N SER A 84 12.31 10.07 0.74
CA SER A 84 12.57 11.50 0.94
C SER A 84 11.31 12.23 1.39
N GLU A 85 11.42 13.50 1.79
CA GLU A 85 10.24 14.30 2.18
C GLU A 85 9.27 14.43 1.00
N GLY A 86 7.98 14.19 1.26
CA GLY A 86 6.93 14.35 0.27
C GLY A 86 6.37 15.78 0.21
N SER A 87 5.31 15.93 -0.56
CA SER A 87 4.64 17.20 -0.85
C SER A 87 3.95 17.85 0.36
N THR A 88 3.62 17.07 1.39
CA THR A 88 2.93 17.51 2.61
C THR A 88 3.54 16.83 3.82
N GLU A 89 3.38 17.43 5.00
CA GLU A 89 3.81 16.84 6.26
C GLU A 89 3.26 15.41 6.43
N GLY A 90 4.14 14.48 6.84
CA GLY A 90 3.84 13.06 6.98
C GLY A 90 3.86 12.26 5.68
N LYS A 91 3.82 12.92 4.52
CA LYS A 91 4.11 12.27 3.24
C LYS A 91 5.61 12.07 3.04
N ARG A 92 5.93 10.96 2.41
CA ARG A 92 7.23 10.47 2.01
C ARG A 92 7.18 10.18 0.52
N SER A 93 8.13 10.73 -0.20
CA SER A 93 8.38 10.41 -1.60
C SER A 93 9.22 9.14 -1.69
N ILE A 94 8.75 8.20 -2.51
CA ILE A 94 9.29 6.86 -2.68
C ILE A 94 9.56 6.66 -4.17
N ASP A 95 10.82 6.58 -4.55
CA ASP A 95 11.22 6.37 -5.95
C ASP A 95 11.35 4.86 -6.23
N LEU A 96 10.58 4.37 -7.21
CA LEU A 96 10.58 2.98 -7.66
C LEU A 96 10.81 2.93 -9.17
N SER A 97 11.94 2.38 -9.61
CA SER A 97 12.21 2.06 -11.02
C SER A 97 11.93 3.20 -12.04
N GLY A 98 12.10 4.45 -11.62
CA GLY A 98 11.88 5.63 -12.46
C GLY A 98 10.51 6.31 -12.25
N ASP A 99 9.62 5.73 -11.46
CA ASP A 99 8.40 6.39 -11.01
C ASP A 99 8.57 6.89 -9.57
N THR A 100 7.82 7.93 -9.23
CA THR A 100 7.79 8.50 -7.87
C THR A 100 6.40 8.35 -7.32
N PHE A 101 6.30 7.81 -6.11
CA PHE A 101 5.08 7.62 -5.36
C PHE A 101 5.12 8.44 -4.07
N GLU A 102 3.96 8.85 -3.59
CA GLU A 102 3.81 9.38 -2.24
C GLU A 102 2.81 8.55 -1.47
N ASN A 103 3.10 8.30 -0.19
CA ASN A 103 2.12 7.67 0.68
C ASN A 103 0.90 8.56 0.89
N VAL A 104 -0.26 7.91 0.96
CA VAL A 104 -1.57 8.51 1.23
C VAL A 104 -2.18 7.98 2.54
N GLY A 105 -1.41 7.19 3.29
CA GLY A 105 -1.65 6.90 4.69
C GLY A 105 -0.34 6.71 5.44
N SER A 106 -0.40 6.52 6.76
CA SER A 106 0.81 6.28 7.55
C SER A 106 1.58 5.05 7.09
N ILE A 107 2.89 5.04 7.36
CA ILE A 107 3.76 3.90 7.07
C ILE A 107 3.73 2.98 8.28
N ILE A 108 3.23 1.76 8.08
CA ILE A 108 2.97 0.79 9.15
C ILE A 108 4.01 -0.33 9.04
N ASP A 109 4.85 -0.48 10.07
CA ASP A 109 5.79 -1.58 10.18
C ASP A 109 5.21 -2.71 11.01
N VAL A 110 5.36 -3.93 10.50
CA VAL A 110 4.92 -5.13 11.19
C VAL A 110 6.13 -5.99 11.47
N THR A 111 6.27 -6.44 12.72
CA THR A 111 7.39 -7.29 13.12
C THR A 111 6.92 -8.45 13.99
N VAL A 112 7.48 -9.63 13.78
CA VAL A 112 7.31 -10.76 14.70
C VAL A 112 8.24 -10.57 15.89
N ASP A 113 7.71 -10.74 17.10
CA ASP A 113 8.50 -10.74 18.34
C ASP A 113 8.76 -12.17 18.80
N SER A 114 7.72 -12.86 19.25
CA SER A 114 7.84 -14.22 19.82
C SER A 114 7.15 -15.32 19.01
N ALA A 115 6.29 -14.92 18.07
CA ALA A 115 5.58 -15.83 17.16
C ALA A 115 6.51 -16.41 16.09
N THR A 116 6.07 -17.47 15.43
CA THR A 116 6.69 -17.98 14.20
C THR A 116 5.62 -18.24 13.18
N THR A 117 5.75 -17.60 12.02
CA THR A 117 4.79 -17.66 10.92
C THR A 117 5.47 -18.14 9.65
N SER A 118 4.68 -18.67 8.73
CA SER A 118 5.15 -19.12 7.42
C SER A 118 4.03 -19.02 6.39
N GLY A 119 4.42 -18.95 5.12
CA GLY A 119 3.48 -18.81 4.02
C GLY A 119 3.22 -17.35 3.68
N LEU A 120 2.17 -17.13 2.91
CA LEU A 120 1.71 -15.80 2.51
C LEU A 120 0.93 -15.14 3.65
N MET A 121 0.83 -13.82 3.57
CA MET A 121 0.10 -12.99 4.53
C MET A 121 -0.81 -12.05 3.77
N THR A 122 -2.04 -11.90 4.25
CA THR A 122 -2.97 -10.89 3.75
C THR A 122 -2.85 -9.67 4.66
N VAL A 123 -2.65 -8.50 4.07
CA VAL A 123 -2.51 -7.25 4.81
C VAL A 123 -3.48 -6.21 4.27
N THR A 124 -4.19 -5.55 5.18
CA THR A 124 -5.17 -4.51 4.85
C THR A 124 -4.75 -3.21 5.53
N LEU A 125 -4.50 -2.18 4.72
CA LEU A 125 -4.12 -0.85 5.19
C LEU A 125 -5.21 0.16 4.85
N PRO A 126 -5.48 1.12 5.75
CA PRO A 126 -6.32 2.25 5.45
C PRO A 126 -5.53 3.36 4.75
N TYR A 127 -6.25 4.22 4.03
CA TYR A 127 -5.73 5.46 3.48
C TYR A 127 -6.66 6.64 3.77
N ASP A 128 -6.13 7.85 3.63
CA ASP A 128 -6.91 9.08 3.76
C ASP A 128 -7.23 9.65 2.36
N GLU A 129 -8.49 9.55 1.96
CA GLU A 129 -8.98 10.05 0.67
C GLU A 129 -8.71 11.56 0.50
N SER A 130 -8.69 12.32 1.59
CA SER A 130 -8.50 13.77 1.55
C SER A 130 -7.09 14.19 1.11
N VAL A 131 -6.11 13.27 1.19
CA VAL A 131 -4.71 13.53 0.83
C VAL A 131 -4.32 12.95 -0.53
N LEU A 132 -5.27 12.41 -1.30
CA LEU A 132 -5.00 11.86 -2.64
C LEU A 132 -4.54 12.91 -3.65
N GLY A 133 -4.76 14.19 -3.39
CA GLY A 133 -4.25 15.27 -4.24
C GLY A 133 -4.82 15.26 -5.67
N GLY A 134 -5.98 14.64 -5.88
CA GLY A 134 -6.64 14.52 -7.18
C GLY A 134 -6.36 13.19 -7.91
N ALA A 135 -5.55 12.29 -7.34
CA ALA A 135 -5.42 10.92 -7.82
C ALA A 135 -6.75 10.16 -7.65
N LEU A 136 -6.99 9.19 -8.53
CA LEU A 136 -8.14 8.30 -8.41
C LEU A 136 -7.83 7.16 -7.44
N GLU A 137 -8.84 6.71 -6.72
CA GLU A 137 -8.67 5.60 -5.77
C GLU A 137 -8.32 4.29 -6.46
N ASP A 138 -8.73 4.07 -7.72
CA ASP A 138 -8.39 2.88 -8.49
C ASP A 138 -6.94 2.86 -9.02
N GLU A 139 -6.21 3.97 -8.86
CA GLU A 139 -4.78 4.11 -9.17
C GLU A 139 -3.89 3.91 -7.93
N LEU A 140 -4.48 3.64 -6.75
CA LEU A 140 -3.71 3.38 -5.54
C LEU A 140 -2.90 2.10 -5.67
N VAL A 141 -1.72 2.13 -5.06
CA VAL A 141 -0.83 0.97 -4.94
C VAL A 141 -0.60 0.65 -3.47
N LEU A 142 -0.32 -0.62 -3.17
CA LEU A 142 0.25 -1.01 -1.89
C LEU A 142 1.77 -1.12 -2.05
N LEU A 143 2.52 -0.40 -1.23
CA LEU A 143 3.97 -0.38 -1.22
C LEU A 143 4.50 -1.19 -0.04
N HIS A 144 5.60 -1.90 -0.28
CA HIS A 144 6.21 -2.84 0.65
C HIS A 144 7.73 -2.69 0.62
N TYR A 145 8.38 -2.55 1.77
CA TYR A 145 9.83 -2.40 1.87
C TYR A 145 10.56 -3.74 2.09
N THR A 146 11.03 -4.37 1.02
CA THR A 146 11.66 -5.69 1.09
C THR A 146 13.00 -5.73 0.37
N GLY A 147 13.95 -6.51 0.89
CA GLY A 147 15.28 -6.61 0.28
C GLY A 147 16.12 -5.32 0.32
N GLY A 148 15.69 -4.31 1.08
CA GLY A 148 16.36 -3.01 1.16
C GLY A 148 15.78 -1.92 0.24
N GLU A 149 14.73 -2.24 -0.51
CA GLU A 149 14.09 -1.35 -1.47
C GLU A 149 12.56 -1.39 -1.34
N TRP A 150 11.89 -0.34 -1.81
CA TRP A 150 10.43 -0.33 -1.91
C TRP A 150 9.99 -1.02 -3.20
N VAL A 151 8.92 -1.82 -3.10
CA VAL A 151 8.28 -2.50 -4.24
C VAL A 151 6.76 -2.30 -4.20
N THR A 152 6.10 -2.40 -5.35
CA THR A 152 4.64 -2.49 -5.42
C THR A 152 4.18 -3.93 -5.17
N VAL A 153 3.11 -4.08 -4.40
CA VAL A 153 2.41 -5.36 -4.21
C VAL A 153 1.42 -5.53 -5.37
N LEU A 154 1.43 -6.72 -5.97
CA LEU A 154 0.54 -7.07 -7.08
C LEU A 154 -0.81 -7.59 -6.58
N ASP A 155 -1.80 -7.61 -7.47
CA ASP A 155 -3.13 -8.21 -7.23
C ASP A 155 -3.84 -7.67 -5.98
N ILE A 156 -3.75 -6.36 -5.75
CA ILE A 156 -4.41 -5.69 -4.63
C ILE A 156 -5.92 -5.55 -4.86
N THR A 157 -6.66 -5.44 -3.76
CA THR A 157 -8.08 -5.08 -3.74
C THR A 157 -8.24 -3.73 -3.06
N ILE A 158 -8.97 -2.82 -3.71
CA ILE A 158 -9.24 -1.48 -3.19
C ILE A 158 -10.71 -1.40 -2.84
N ASP A 159 -10.99 -1.07 -1.58
CA ASP A 159 -12.34 -0.81 -1.08
C ASP A 159 -12.50 0.70 -0.87
N THR A 160 -13.08 1.36 -1.86
CA THR A 160 -13.35 2.81 -1.87
C THR A 160 -14.51 3.22 -0.97
N THR A 161 -15.26 2.26 -0.41
CA THR A 161 -16.31 2.58 0.57
C THR A 161 -15.71 2.67 1.97
N ASN A 162 -14.75 1.80 2.28
CA ASN A 162 -14.09 1.74 3.57
C ASN A 162 -12.70 2.40 3.60
N ASN A 163 -12.24 2.91 2.46
CA ASN A 163 -10.92 3.52 2.25
C ASN A 163 -9.77 2.61 2.67
N THR A 164 -9.78 1.37 2.15
CA THR A 164 -8.73 0.38 2.43
C THR A 164 -8.15 -0.26 1.18
N VAL A 165 -6.88 -0.66 1.27
CA VAL A 165 -6.19 -1.47 0.26
C VAL A 165 -5.72 -2.77 0.90
N THR A 166 -6.09 -3.89 0.30
CA THR A 166 -5.71 -5.24 0.73
C THR A 166 -4.74 -5.84 -0.28
N GLY A 167 -3.67 -6.47 0.19
CA GLY A 167 -2.71 -7.18 -0.67
C GLY A 167 -2.15 -8.45 -0.03
N ILE A 168 -1.51 -9.28 -0.84
CA ILE A 168 -0.88 -10.54 -0.41
C ILE A 168 0.64 -10.38 -0.46
N VAL A 169 1.31 -10.65 0.66
CA VAL A 169 2.76 -10.41 0.82
C VAL A 169 3.47 -11.63 1.39
N GLY A 170 4.75 -11.79 1.04
CA GLY A 170 5.60 -12.91 1.47
C GLY A 170 6.53 -12.60 2.65
N SER A 171 6.59 -11.34 3.09
CA SER A 171 7.40 -10.92 4.24
C SER A 171 6.70 -9.83 5.02
N LEU A 172 7.10 -9.66 6.29
CA LEU A 172 6.73 -8.53 7.13
C LEU A 172 7.69 -7.37 6.93
N SER A 173 7.20 -6.15 7.08
CA SER A 173 7.94 -4.95 6.70
C SER A 173 7.13 -3.69 7.05
N PRO A 174 7.72 -2.50 6.90
CA PRO A 174 6.96 -1.31 6.55
C PRO A 174 6.09 -1.53 5.30
N PHE A 175 4.83 -1.16 5.40
CA PHE A 175 3.84 -1.08 4.34
C PHE A 175 3.23 0.31 4.30
N THR A 176 2.78 0.74 3.13
CA THR A 176 1.96 1.95 3.02
C THR A 176 1.13 1.93 1.74
N VAL A 177 0.00 2.63 1.74
CA VAL A 177 -0.77 2.90 0.51
C VAL A 177 -0.16 4.12 -0.17
N GLY A 178 0.11 4.03 -1.47
CA GLY A 178 0.74 5.09 -2.25
C GLY A 178 -0.08 5.49 -3.47
N THR A 179 0.19 6.70 -3.96
CA THR A 179 -0.26 7.18 -5.27
C THR A 179 0.94 7.65 -6.08
N GLN A 180 0.91 7.45 -7.40
CA GLN A 180 1.97 7.89 -8.28
C GLN A 180 1.89 9.41 -8.49
N THR A 181 2.96 10.13 -8.16
CA THR A 181 3.04 11.60 -8.28
C THR A 181 4.00 12.06 -9.37
N GLY A 182 4.84 11.15 -9.88
CA GLY A 182 5.79 11.45 -10.94
C GLY A 182 6.18 10.22 -11.75
N SER A 183 6.64 10.47 -12.97
CA SER A 183 7.33 9.48 -13.80
C SER A 183 8.51 10.16 -14.48
N THR A 184 9.69 9.55 -14.37
CA THR A 184 10.87 9.96 -15.14
C THR A 184 10.73 9.45 -16.57
N GLY A 185 9.82 10.07 -17.32
CA GLY A 185 9.85 9.96 -18.77
C GLY A 185 11.24 10.40 -19.25
N SER A 186 11.89 9.60 -20.09
CA SER A 186 13.04 10.04 -20.87
C SER A 186 12.62 11.28 -21.66
N GLY A 187 12.96 12.45 -21.13
CA GLY A 187 12.59 13.72 -21.72
C GLY A 187 13.22 13.87 -23.09
N VAL A 188 12.42 13.95 -24.14
CA VAL A 188 12.79 14.73 -25.31
C VAL A 188 12.71 16.19 -24.85
N SER A 189 13.87 16.84 -24.75
CA SER A 189 14.01 18.26 -24.44
C SER A 189 13.03 19.12 -25.23
N GLN A 190 12.14 19.83 -24.53
CA GLN A 190 11.54 21.04 -25.08
C GLN A 190 12.58 22.16 -24.98
N ASN A 191 13.14 22.55 -26.13
CA ASN A 191 13.87 23.82 -26.26
C ASN A 191 12.87 24.95 -26.51
N ASP A 192 13.11 26.06 -25.82
CA ASP A 192 12.49 27.38 -25.97
C ASP A 192 12.37 27.90 -27.42
N GLY A 193 11.27 28.59 -27.73
CA GLY A 193 11.14 29.46 -28.90
C GLY A 193 9.70 29.98 -29.17
N PRO A 194 9.42 31.30 -29.26
CA PRO A 194 8.06 31.85 -29.14
C PRO A 194 7.52 32.47 -30.44
N TYR A 195 6.53 31.87 -31.13
CA TYR A 195 5.74 32.58 -32.16
C TYR A 195 4.31 32.02 -32.29
N SER A 196 3.37 32.97 -32.37
CA SER A 196 1.94 32.79 -32.67
C SER A 196 1.70 32.50 -34.15
N SER A 197 0.86 31.51 -34.51
CA SER A 197 -0.17 31.59 -35.57
C SER A 197 -0.76 30.22 -35.93
N GLY A 198 -2.07 30.20 -36.20
CA GLY A 198 -2.64 29.41 -37.31
C GLY A 198 -3.38 28.13 -36.93
N GLY A 199 -4.69 28.12 -37.18
CA GLY A 199 -5.53 26.92 -37.09
C GLY A 199 -5.38 25.97 -38.28
N GLY A 200 -6.03 24.81 -38.17
CA GLY A 200 -6.16 23.82 -39.24
C GLY A 200 -6.30 22.42 -38.67
N GLY A 201 -7.42 21.76 -38.95
CA GLY A 201 -7.76 20.44 -38.43
C GLY A 201 -6.84 19.32 -38.90
N GLY A 202 -6.90 18.22 -38.17
CA GLY A 202 -6.24 16.95 -38.47
C GLY A 202 -6.79 15.90 -37.50
N ASP A 203 -7.11 14.74 -38.06
CA ASP A 203 -7.91 13.65 -37.53
C ASP A 203 -7.67 13.26 -36.05
N SER A 204 -8.78 12.91 -35.41
CA SER A 204 -8.81 12.15 -34.17
C SER A 204 -8.30 10.73 -34.42
N ASP A 205 -6.99 10.54 -34.40
CA ASP A 205 -6.37 9.24 -34.12
C ASP A 205 -6.39 9.02 -32.60
N THR A 206 -7.57 8.60 -32.12
CA THR A 206 -7.64 7.81 -30.90
C THR A 206 -6.79 6.55 -31.12
N PRO A 207 -5.79 6.22 -30.28
CA PRO A 207 -5.24 4.88 -30.28
C PRO A 207 -6.36 3.92 -29.87
N ARG A 208 -6.85 3.17 -30.85
CA ARG A 208 -7.72 2.02 -30.67
C ARG A 208 -7.03 1.05 -29.72
N TYR A 209 -7.82 0.45 -28.83
CA TYR A 209 -7.47 -0.72 -28.06
C TYR A 209 -7.16 -1.87 -29.04
N GLU A 210 -5.93 -1.91 -29.55
CA GLU A 210 -5.43 -2.99 -30.39
C GLU A 210 -5.18 -4.19 -29.48
N SER A 211 -6.23 -5.01 -29.34
CA SER A 211 -6.20 -6.47 -29.19
C SER A 211 -4.81 -7.06 -28.93
N TYR A 212 -4.42 -7.25 -27.67
CA TYR A 212 -3.34 -8.17 -27.31
C TYR A 212 -3.85 -9.61 -27.50
N PRO A 213 -3.39 -10.39 -28.49
CA PRO A 213 -3.82 -11.77 -28.63
C PRO A 213 -3.16 -12.60 -27.52
N LEU A 214 -3.93 -12.94 -26.48
CA LEU A 214 -3.51 -13.89 -25.46
C LEU A 214 -3.45 -15.30 -26.08
N GLN A 215 -2.31 -15.99 -25.94
CA GLN A 215 -2.18 -17.40 -26.33
C GLN A 215 -2.30 -18.29 -25.09
N ILE A 216 -2.97 -19.44 -25.25
CA ILE A 216 -3.08 -20.44 -24.18
C ILE A 216 -1.76 -21.22 -24.11
N HIS A 217 -1.02 -21.05 -23.02
CA HIS A 217 0.23 -21.75 -22.76
C HIS A 217 0.00 -23.17 -22.25
N SER A 218 -0.98 -23.35 -21.36
CA SER A 218 -1.30 -24.67 -20.82
C SER A 218 -2.73 -24.76 -20.34
N VAL A 219 -3.36 -25.91 -20.58
CA VAL A 219 -4.63 -26.29 -19.98
C VAL A 219 -4.38 -27.54 -19.15
N SER A 220 -4.64 -27.48 -17.85
CA SER A 220 -4.59 -28.64 -16.96
C SER A 220 -5.96 -28.91 -16.34
N TYR A 221 -6.32 -30.19 -16.29
CA TYR A 221 -7.55 -30.65 -15.65
C TYR A 221 -7.21 -31.35 -14.33
N ASP A 222 -7.88 -30.93 -13.26
CA ASP A 222 -7.89 -31.68 -12.00
C ASP A 222 -9.20 -32.46 -11.92
N THR A 223 -9.11 -33.77 -12.21
CA THR A 223 -10.24 -34.69 -12.14
C THR A 223 -10.46 -35.29 -10.76
N CYS A 224 -9.63 -34.95 -9.77
CA CYS A 224 -9.60 -35.67 -8.50
C CYS A 224 -10.42 -35.00 -7.40
N ASP A 225 -10.63 -33.67 -7.37
CA ASP A 225 -11.46 -33.09 -6.30
C ASP A 225 -12.38 -31.90 -6.65
N THR A 226 -12.35 -31.31 -7.86
CA THR A 226 -13.22 -30.12 -8.11
C THR A 226 -13.76 -29.91 -9.52
N ASN A 227 -13.53 -30.79 -10.49
CA ASN A 227 -13.95 -30.56 -11.90
C ASN A 227 -13.46 -29.20 -12.43
N MET A 228 -12.29 -28.76 -11.97
CA MET A 228 -11.73 -27.44 -12.31
C MET A 228 -10.72 -27.58 -13.46
N VAL A 229 -10.80 -26.64 -14.39
CA VAL A 229 -9.82 -26.47 -15.48
C VAL A 229 -9.03 -25.21 -15.20
N ARG A 230 -7.70 -25.35 -15.13
CA ARG A 230 -6.78 -24.22 -15.05
C ARG A 230 -6.23 -23.92 -16.45
N ILE A 231 -6.43 -22.68 -16.91
CA ILE A 231 -5.94 -22.19 -18.20
C ILE A 231 -4.92 -21.09 -17.91
N VAL A 232 -3.68 -21.29 -18.35
CA VAL A 232 -2.63 -20.27 -18.29
C VAL A 232 -2.55 -19.60 -19.66
N VAL A 233 -2.72 -18.28 -19.69
CA VAL A 233 -2.63 -17.46 -20.91
C VAL A 233 -1.61 -16.35 -20.73
N GLY A 234 -0.95 -15.95 -21.82
CA GLY A 234 0.09 -14.93 -21.80
C GLY A 234 0.33 -14.31 -23.18
N PRO A 235 1.02 -13.15 -23.23
CA PRO A 235 1.40 -12.48 -24.47
C PRO A 235 2.59 -13.16 -25.16
N GLU A 236 2.73 -12.96 -26.49
CA GLU A 236 3.65 -13.71 -27.37
C GLU A 236 5.16 -13.58 -27.05
N TYR A 237 5.56 -12.67 -26.15
CA TYR A 237 6.97 -12.39 -25.86
C TYR A 237 7.65 -13.37 -24.88
N ASP A 238 6.94 -14.34 -24.30
CA ASP A 238 7.51 -15.36 -23.38
C ASP A 238 8.24 -16.53 -24.08
N LYS A 239 8.85 -16.27 -25.24
CA LYS A 239 9.81 -17.18 -25.87
C LYS A 239 11.18 -16.50 -26.03
N MET A 240 11.92 -16.39 -24.93
CA MET A 240 13.38 -16.32 -24.97
C MET A 240 13.99 -17.18 -23.88
#